data_AF-A4EKD5-F1
#
_entry.id   AF-A4EKD5-F1
#
_cell.length_a   1.000
_cell.length_b   1.000
_cell.length_c   1.000
_cell.angle_alpha   90.00
_cell.angle_beta   90.00
_cell.angle_gamma   90.00
#
_symmetry.space_group_name_H-M   'P 1'
#
loop_
_entity.id
_entity.type
_entity.pdbx_description
1 polymer ?
#
loop_
_entity_poly.entity_id
_entity_poly.type
_entity_poly.pdbx_seq_one_letter_code
_entity_poly.pdbx_strand_id
1 'polypeptide(L)'
;MKVTTMTYLKIGTVVAAVGLVTLVSCTEDPPIIAQTDDIDVFATSLLNGLQPVSIAESREYCGYIFETETGGLAATAPSSGREDFCDLPPPDDNVVASYHTHGSYSDVYDNEVPSLDDVKGDFDAEIDGYISTPAGRVWLVDFDAQIARQLCNEMCVTSDPNDDPDNSGFVPQSFTLEELAARFE
;
A
#
# COMPACT_ATOMS: atom_id res chain seq x y z
N MET A 1 52.84 7.77 -73.27
CA MET A 1 51.59 8.20 -72.62
C MET A 1 50.84 6.96 -72.13
N LYS A 2 51.10 6.54 -70.89
CA LYS A 2 50.30 5.58 -70.11
C LYS A 2 50.52 5.94 -68.65
N VAL A 3 49.44 6.37 -68.00
CA VAL A 3 49.39 6.89 -66.64
C VAL A 3 49.38 5.71 -65.67
N THR A 4 50.30 5.71 -64.71
CA THR A 4 50.34 4.72 -63.61
C THR A 4 49.42 5.20 -62.50
N THR A 5 48.34 4.45 -62.24
CA THR A 5 47.36 4.75 -61.19
C THR A 5 47.94 4.43 -59.82
N MET A 6 47.94 5.42 -58.93
CA MET A 6 48.41 5.37 -57.54
C MET A 6 47.28 4.82 -56.65
N THR A 7 47.52 3.68 -55.98
CA THR A 7 46.58 3.04 -55.06
C THR A 7 46.71 3.67 -53.68
N TYR A 8 45.64 4.32 -53.18
CA TYR A 8 45.58 4.84 -51.80
C TYR A 8 45.02 3.76 -50.86
N LEU A 9 45.83 3.38 -49.87
CA LEU A 9 45.44 2.49 -48.78
C LEU A 9 44.65 3.31 -47.75
N LYS A 10 43.34 3.04 -47.59
CA LYS A 10 42.53 3.66 -46.52
C LYS A 10 42.74 2.88 -45.22
N ILE A 11 43.35 3.54 -44.24
CA ILE A 11 43.47 3.04 -42.85
C ILE A 11 42.11 3.29 -42.18
N GLY A 12 41.38 2.22 -41.87
CA GLY A 12 40.13 2.28 -41.13
C GLY A 12 40.41 2.42 -39.63
N THR A 13 39.94 3.52 -39.03
CA THR A 13 39.97 3.74 -37.58
C THR A 13 38.93 2.84 -36.92
N VAL A 14 39.35 1.88 -36.10
CA VAL A 14 38.45 1.09 -35.26
C VAL A 14 38.17 1.91 -34.00
N VAL A 15 36.96 2.46 -33.88
CA VAL A 15 36.47 3.07 -32.64
C VAL A 15 36.00 1.93 -31.74
N ALA A 16 36.71 1.68 -30.64
CA ALA A 16 36.25 0.78 -29.59
C ALA A 16 35.09 1.46 -28.84
N ALA A 17 33.87 1.00 -29.09
CA ALA A 17 32.71 1.39 -28.30
C ALA A 17 32.81 0.73 -26.92
N VAL A 18 33.24 1.49 -25.91
CA VAL A 18 33.12 1.09 -24.51
C VAL A 18 31.65 1.23 -24.13
N GLY A 19 30.94 0.12 -24.06
CA GLY A 19 29.57 0.09 -23.54
C GLY A 19 29.58 0.41 -22.04
N LEU A 20 28.99 1.53 -21.64
CA LEU A 20 28.63 1.76 -20.25
C LEU A 20 27.49 0.79 -19.90
N VAL A 21 27.80 -0.21 -19.08
CA VAL A 21 26.80 -1.02 -18.38
C VAL A 21 26.32 -0.18 -17.19
N THR A 22 25.16 0.45 -17.31
CA THR A 22 24.50 1.07 -16.16
C THR A 22 23.92 -0.05 -15.31
N LEU A 23 24.52 -0.30 -14.14
CA LEU A 23 23.93 -1.14 -13.12
C LEU A 23 22.67 -0.43 -12.62
N VAL A 24 21.50 -0.95 -12.97
CA VAL A 24 20.24 -0.53 -12.35
C VAL A 24 20.27 -1.07 -10.93
N SER A 25 20.58 -0.18 -9.98
CA SER A 25 20.46 -0.50 -8.56
C SER A 25 18.97 -0.40 -8.23
N CYS A 26 18.31 -1.53 -7.97
CA CYS A 26 16.99 -1.53 -7.34
C CYS A 26 17.21 -1.07 -5.89
N THR A 27 17.09 0.22 -5.62
CA THR A 27 17.05 0.72 -4.25
C THR A 27 15.62 0.58 -3.78
N GLU A 28 15.34 -0.47 -3.02
CA GLU A 28 14.08 -0.55 -2.25
C GLU A 28 14.05 0.63 -1.28
N ASP A 29 12.90 1.30 -1.21
CA ASP A 29 12.72 2.41 -0.28
C ASP A 29 12.86 1.90 1.17
N PRO A 30 13.49 2.68 2.06
CA PRO A 30 13.76 2.23 3.41
C PRO A 30 12.45 2.00 4.18
N PRO A 31 12.43 1.03 5.10
CA PRO A 31 11.26 0.79 5.95
C PRO A 31 11.00 1.96 6.89
N ILE A 32 9.72 2.14 7.25
CA ILE A 32 9.27 3.13 8.23
C ILE A 32 9.39 2.50 9.62
N ILE A 33 10.29 3.00 10.44
CA ILE A 33 10.55 2.44 11.78
C ILE A 33 9.57 3.03 12.81
N ALA A 34 8.87 2.15 13.51
CA ALA A 34 7.94 2.55 14.57
C ALA A 34 8.67 3.27 15.71
N GLN A 35 8.00 4.25 16.31
CA GLN A 35 8.46 4.95 17.52
C GLN A 35 7.71 4.47 18.78
N THR A 36 7.06 3.32 18.68
CA THR A 36 6.23 2.68 19.69
C THR A 36 6.31 1.15 19.50
N ASP A 37 6.06 0.42 20.56
CA ASP A 37 5.85 -1.04 20.59
C ASP A 37 4.36 -1.43 20.46
N ASP A 38 3.46 -0.45 20.41
CA ASP A 38 2.03 -0.65 20.20
C ASP A 38 1.69 -0.60 18.70
N ILE A 39 1.28 -1.74 18.15
CA ILE A 39 0.98 -1.88 16.72
C ILE A 39 -0.24 -1.05 16.30
N ASP A 40 -1.28 -0.94 17.13
CA ASP A 40 -2.49 -0.15 16.82
C ASP A 40 -2.10 1.34 16.69
N VAL A 41 -1.27 1.83 17.61
CA VAL A 41 -0.76 3.21 17.58
C VAL A 41 0.15 3.44 16.38
N PHE A 42 1.01 2.46 16.05
CA PHE A 42 1.89 2.55 14.90
C PHE A 42 1.10 2.59 13.58
N ALA A 43 0.18 1.64 13.38
CA ALA A 43 -0.65 1.55 12.19
C ALA A 43 -1.53 2.79 12.01
N THR A 44 -2.18 3.27 13.07
CA THR A 44 -2.99 4.50 13.03
C THR A 44 -2.14 5.71 12.62
N SER A 45 -0.92 5.83 13.16
CA SER A 45 -0.01 6.92 12.83
C SER A 45 0.51 6.84 11.38
N LEU A 46 0.83 5.63 10.92
CA LEU A 46 1.24 5.34 9.55
C LEU A 46 0.15 5.72 8.56
N LEU A 47 -1.07 5.21 8.76
CA LEU A 47 -2.22 5.48 7.92
C LEU A 47 -2.57 6.98 7.90
N ASN A 48 -2.52 7.66 9.04
CA ASN A 48 -2.73 9.11 9.08
C ASN A 48 -1.69 9.88 8.25
N GLY A 49 -0.45 9.41 8.19
CA GLY A 49 0.59 9.98 7.35
C GLY A 49 0.34 9.77 5.85
N LEU A 50 -0.34 8.70 5.47
CA LEU A 50 -0.64 8.32 4.08
C LEU A 50 -1.95 8.94 3.55
N GLN A 51 -2.94 9.14 4.41
CA GLN A 51 -4.25 9.71 4.03
C GLN A 51 -4.16 10.95 3.12
N PRO A 52 -3.33 11.99 3.40
CA PRO A 52 -3.29 13.17 2.56
C PRO A 52 -2.93 12.89 1.09
N VAL A 53 -1.97 11.98 0.84
CA VAL A 53 -1.56 11.63 -0.53
C VAL A 53 -2.55 10.64 -1.16
N SER A 54 -3.07 9.69 -0.38
CA SER A 54 -4.09 8.74 -0.83
C SER A 54 -5.36 9.43 -1.32
N ILE A 55 -5.87 10.40 -0.56
CA ILE A 55 -7.02 11.23 -0.94
C ILE A 55 -6.69 12.09 -2.15
N ALA A 56 -5.53 12.78 -2.15
CA ALA A 56 -5.17 13.69 -3.24
C ALA A 56 -4.99 12.97 -4.59
N GLU A 57 -4.54 11.72 -4.56
CA GLU A 57 -4.32 10.90 -5.76
C GLU A 57 -5.46 9.93 -6.07
N SER A 58 -6.51 9.90 -5.22
CA SER A 58 -7.65 8.99 -5.29
C SER A 58 -7.20 7.54 -5.55
N ARG A 59 -6.36 7.03 -4.65
CA ARG A 59 -5.82 5.67 -4.73
C ARG A 59 -5.38 5.14 -3.39
N GLU A 60 -5.29 3.83 -3.31
CA GLU A 60 -4.77 3.10 -2.16
C GLU A 60 -3.24 3.15 -2.09
N TYR A 61 -2.74 3.15 -0.85
CA TYR A 61 -1.34 2.89 -0.53
C TYR A 61 -1.26 1.77 0.47
N CYS A 62 -0.53 0.70 0.15
CA CYS A 62 -0.48 -0.51 0.95
C CYS A 62 0.93 -0.97 1.31
N GLY A 63 1.02 -1.85 2.30
CA GLY A 63 2.26 -2.51 2.69
C GLY A 63 2.06 -3.46 3.86
N TYR A 64 3.17 -3.87 4.47
CA TYR A 64 3.18 -4.74 5.65
C TYR A 64 3.81 -4.06 6.85
N ILE A 65 3.27 -4.35 8.03
CA ILE A 65 3.91 -4.14 9.33
C ILE A 65 4.56 -5.46 9.76
N PHE A 66 5.81 -5.40 10.19
CA PHE A 66 6.60 -6.57 10.54
C PHE A 66 7.46 -6.33 11.79
N GLU A 67 7.83 -7.43 12.46
CA GLU A 67 8.80 -7.42 13.54
C GLU A 67 10.23 -7.37 13.01
N THR A 68 11.01 -6.42 13.51
CA THR A 68 12.44 -6.30 13.24
C THR A 68 13.25 -7.34 14.02
N GLU A 69 14.46 -7.66 13.57
CA GLU A 69 15.37 -8.58 14.27
C GLU A 69 15.68 -8.15 15.72
N THR A 70 15.55 -6.86 16.03
CA THR A 70 15.75 -6.30 17.38
C THR A 70 14.51 -6.32 18.26
N GLY A 71 13.38 -6.84 17.77
CA GLY A 71 12.10 -6.93 18.50
C GLY A 71 11.25 -5.66 18.50
N GLY A 72 11.58 -4.66 17.67
CA GLY A 72 10.71 -3.50 17.42
C GLY A 72 9.85 -3.67 16.17
N LEU A 73 8.92 -2.75 15.93
CA LEU A 73 8.05 -2.74 14.75
C LEU A 73 8.62 -1.88 13.61
N ALA A 74 8.36 -2.28 12.38
CA ALA A 74 8.59 -1.47 11.19
C ALA A 74 7.51 -1.74 10.14
N ALA A 75 7.35 -0.82 9.19
CA ALA A 75 6.49 -1.02 8.02
C ALA A 75 7.33 -0.96 6.74
N THR A 76 6.92 -1.71 5.72
CA THR A 76 7.47 -1.57 4.38
C THR A 76 7.24 -0.14 3.86
N ALA A 77 8.01 0.30 2.87
CA ALA A 77 7.62 1.49 2.14
C ALA A 77 6.26 1.26 1.45
N PRO A 78 5.37 2.28 1.40
CA PRO A 78 4.04 2.12 0.83
C PRO A 78 4.13 1.89 -0.69
N SER A 79 3.54 0.79 -1.15
CA SER A 79 3.28 0.54 -2.57
C SER A 79 2.08 1.36 -3.03
N SER A 80 2.13 1.91 -4.24
CA SER A 80 1.00 2.65 -4.83
C SER A 80 0.07 1.69 -5.57
N GLY A 81 -1.17 1.62 -5.10
CA GLY A 81 -2.24 0.84 -5.71
C GLY A 81 -2.99 1.59 -6.81
N ARG A 82 -4.28 1.29 -6.91
CA ARG A 82 -5.28 1.94 -7.76
C ARG A 82 -6.40 2.48 -6.88
N GLU A 83 -7.49 2.90 -7.51
CA GLU A 83 -8.64 3.48 -6.82
C GLU A 83 -9.29 2.48 -5.84
N ASP A 84 -9.26 1.20 -6.17
CA ASP A 84 -10.05 0.13 -5.55
C ASP A 84 -9.25 -1.17 -5.29
N PHE A 85 -7.92 -1.14 -5.42
CA PHE A 85 -7.07 -2.27 -5.04
C PHE A 85 -5.61 -1.88 -4.83
N CYS A 86 -4.91 -2.68 -4.02
CA CYS A 86 -3.48 -2.61 -3.85
C CYS A 86 -2.86 -4.00 -3.72
N ASP A 87 -2.06 -4.40 -4.71
CA ASP A 87 -1.44 -5.73 -4.75
C ASP A 87 -0.20 -5.77 -3.86
N LEU A 88 -0.17 -6.73 -2.93
CA LEU A 88 1.00 -7.09 -2.15
C LEU A 88 1.48 -8.51 -2.50
N PRO A 89 2.80 -8.77 -2.48
CA PRO A 89 3.31 -10.14 -2.56
C PRO A 89 2.89 -10.92 -1.30
N PRO A 90 2.96 -12.26 -1.29
CA PRO A 90 2.76 -13.03 -0.06
C PRO A 90 3.63 -12.49 1.09
N PRO A 91 3.09 -12.42 2.31
CA PRO A 91 3.84 -11.91 3.46
C PRO A 91 5.01 -12.83 3.82
N ASP A 92 6.10 -12.23 4.31
CA ASP A 92 7.21 -12.95 4.92
C ASP A 92 6.85 -13.41 6.35
N ASP A 93 7.58 -14.40 6.89
CA ASP A 93 7.31 -15.02 8.20
C ASP A 93 7.27 -14.05 9.40
N ASN A 94 7.86 -12.86 9.28
CA ASN A 94 7.91 -11.85 10.35
C ASN A 94 6.86 -10.74 10.19
N VAL A 95 6.02 -10.81 9.15
CA VAL A 95 4.88 -9.91 8.98
C VAL A 95 3.83 -10.23 10.04
N VAL A 96 3.31 -9.19 10.67
CA VAL A 96 2.27 -9.31 11.70
C VAL A 96 0.96 -8.67 11.26
N ALA A 97 1.01 -7.73 10.31
CA ALA A 97 -0.20 -7.17 9.73
C ALA A 97 0.01 -6.59 8.33
N SER A 98 -1.04 -6.58 7.52
CA SER A 98 -1.15 -5.72 6.34
C SER A 98 -1.59 -4.30 6.75
N TYR A 99 -1.35 -3.32 5.89
CA TYR A 99 -2.01 -2.02 5.99
C TYR A 99 -2.37 -1.51 4.60
N HIS A 100 -3.48 -0.77 4.49
CA HIS A 100 -3.72 0.09 3.34
C HIS A 100 -4.63 1.28 3.66
N THR A 101 -4.58 2.30 2.82
CA THR A 101 -5.56 3.40 2.82
C THR A 101 -6.60 3.15 1.74
N HIS A 102 -7.86 3.49 1.97
CA HIS A 102 -8.78 3.80 0.88
C HIS A 102 -8.45 5.19 0.31
N GLY A 103 -8.77 5.42 -0.96
CA GLY A 103 -8.52 6.67 -1.69
C GLY A 103 -9.36 7.88 -1.24
N SER A 104 -9.74 8.73 -2.19
CA SER A 104 -10.70 9.81 -1.90
C SER A 104 -12.11 9.24 -1.73
N TYR A 105 -13.01 10.03 -1.16
CA TYR A 105 -14.45 9.73 -1.24
C TYR A 105 -14.89 9.54 -2.70
N SER A 106 -15.79 8.57 -2.93
CA SER A 106 -16.34 8.22 -4.23
C SER A 106 -17.77 7.71 -4.09
N ASP A 107 -18.71 8.28 -4.85
CA ASP A 107 -20.13 7.92 -4.75
C ASP A 107 -20.47 6.55 -5.36
N VAL A 108 -19.49 5.87 -5.94
CA VAL A 108 -19.60 4.53 -6.54
C VAL A 108 -19.15 3.40 -5.62
N TYR A 109 -18.44 3.69 -4.54
CA TYR A 109 -17.93 2.68 -3.61
C TYR A 109 -18.46 2.90 -2.19
N ASP A 110 -18.52 1.83 -1.42
CA ASP A 110 -18.74 1.91 0.02
C ASP A 110 -17.40 2.16 0.71
N ASN A 111 -16.92 3.41 0.67
CA ASN A 111 -15.56 3.75 1.07
C ASN A 111 -15.28 3.58 2.57
N GLU A 112 -16.29 3.36 3.40
CA GLU A 112 -16.19 3.43 4.85
C GLU A 112 -16.07 2.09 5.57
N VAL A 113 -16.01 0.99 4.81
CA VAL A 113 -15.88 -0.38 5.34
C VAL A 113 -14.84 -1.16 4.54
N PRO A 114 -14.10 -2.10 5.16
CA PRO A 114 -13.25 -3.03 4.42
C PRO A 114 -14.02 -3.79 3.35
N SER A 115 -13.37 -4.13 2.24
CA SER A 115 -13.93 -5.06 1.27
C SER A 115 -13.94 -6.49 1.81
N LEU A 116 -14.72 -7.36 1.15
CA LEU A 116 -14.68 -8.79 1.44
C LEU A 116 -13.32 -9.43 1.13
N ASP A 117 -12.60 -8.90 0.15
CA ASP A 117 -11.33 -9.46 -0.29
C ASP A 117 -10.21 -9.04 0.69
N ASP A 118 -10.31 -7.87 1.31
CA ASP A 118 -9.40 -7.46 2.40
C ASP A 118 -9.50 -8.45 3.57
N VAL A 119 -10.71 -8.63 4.11
CA VAL A 119 -10.92 -9.47 5.28
C VAL A 119 -10.54 -10.93 5.01
N LYS A 120 -10.89 -11.46 3.84
CA LYS A 120 -10.49 -12.83 3.47
C LYS A 120 -9.00 -12.95 3.23
N GLY A 121 -8.38 -11.97 2.59
CA GLY A 121 -6.95 -11.97 2.30
C GLY A 121 -6.12 -12.04 3.57
N ASP A 122 -6.43 -11.19 4.56
CA ASP A 122 -5.77 -11.19 5.86
C ASP A 122 -6.03 -12.50 6.62
N PHE A 123 -7.28 -13.02 6.59
CA PHE A 123 -7.60 -14.30 7.23
C PHE A 123 -6.90 -15.50 6.59
N ASP A 124 -6.81 -15.54 5.25
CA ASP A 124 -6.11 -16.60 4.52
C ASP A 124 -4.59 -16.53 4.72
N ALA A 125 -4.06 -15.32 4.97
CA ALA A 125 -2.66 -15.08 5.29
C ALA A 125 -2.32 -15.27 6.78
N GLU A 126 -3.32 -15.49 7.64
CA GLU A 126 -3.18 -15.63 9.09
C GLU A 126 -2.50 -14.41 9.76
N ILE A 127 -2.80 -13.20 9.26
CA ILE A 127 -2.29 -11.93 9.79
C ILE A 127 -3.43 -10.94 10.05
N ASP A 128 -3.17 -9.91 10.86
CA ASP A 128 -4.08 -8.79 11.01
C ASP A 128 -4.02 -7.84 9.79
N GLY A 129 -4.95 -6.89 9.69
CA GLY A 129 -4.95 -5.85 8.67
C GLY A 129 -5.45 -4.50 9.16
N TYR A 130 -4.82 -3.40 8.74
CA TYR A 130 -5.20 -2.04 9.15
C TYR A 130 -5.63 -1.19 7.96
N ILE A 131 -6.82 -0.60 8.05
CA ILE A 131 -7.45 0.10 6.92
C ILE A 131 -7.92 1.48 7.35
N SER A 132 -7.51 2.54 6.66
CA SER A 132 -8.07 3.88 6.86
C SER A 132 -9.03 4.29 5.75
N THR A 133 -10.11 4.99 6.11
CA THR A 133 -11.19 5.39 5.19
C THR A 133 -11.22 6.89 4.93
N PRO A 134 -11.91 7.38 3.89
CA PRO A 134 -12.07 8.81 3.61
C PRO A 134 -12.68 9.63 4.75
N ALA A 135 -13.65 9.11 5.50
CA ALA A 135 -14.18 9.81 6.68
C ALA A 135 -13.20 9.83 7.86
N GLY A 136 -12.06 9.14 7.73
CA GLY A 136 -10.97 9.12 8.70
C GLY A 136 -11.16 8.08 9.80
N ARG A 137 -11.88 6.99 9.53
CA ARG A 137 -11.90 5.81 10.42
C ARG A 137 -10.59 5.05 10.32
N VAL A 138 -10.33 4.20 11.31
CA VAL A 138 -9.34 3.13 11.20
C VAL A 138 -10.00 1.82 11.60
N TRP A 139 -9.95 0.86 10.69
CA TRP A 139 -10.38 -0.52 10.90
C TRP A 139 -9.17 -1.40 11.20
N LEU A 140 -9.40 -2.39 12.06
CA LEU A 140 -8.57 -3.57 12.24
C LEU A 140 -9.36 -4.77 11.72
N VAL A 141 -8.80 -5.50 10.77
CA VAL A 141 -9.12 -6.90 10.49
C VAL A 141 -8.35 -7.73 11.51
N ASP A 142 -9.08 -8.30 12.47
CA ASP A 142 -8.56 -9.02 13.62
C ASP A 142 -8.64 -10.52 13.32
N PHE A 143 -7.50 -11.12 12.96
CA PHE A 143 -7.45 -12.52 12.54
C PHE A 143 -7.86 -13.46 13.66
N ASP A 144 -7.34 -13.24 14.87
CA ASP A 144 -7.63 -14.10 16.01
C ASP A 144 -9.12 -14.07 16.39
N ALA A 145 -9.74 -12.89 16.34
CA ALA A 145 -11.17 -12.73 16.65
C ALA A 145 -12.10 -13.04 15.47
N GLN A 146 -11.55 -13.17 14.25
CA GLN A 146 -12.30 -13.39 13.01
C GLN A 146 -13.37 -12.32 12.75
N ILE A 147 -13.00 -11.05 12.97
CA ILE A 147 -13.88 -9.87 12.75
C ILE A 147 -13.08 -8.71 12.16
N ALA A 148 -13.77 -7.81 11.46
CA ALA A 148 -13.29 -6.45 11.24
C ALA A 148 -13.89 -5.52 12.30
N ARG A 149 -13.10 -4.70 12.98
CA ARG A 149 -13.55 -3.77 14.02
C ARG A 149 -12.89 -2.40 13.89
N GLN A 150 -13.62 -1.33 14.18
CA GLN A 150 -13.04 0.00 14.23
C GLN A 150 -12.14 0.15 15.45
N LEU A 151 -10.90 0.56 15.26
CA LEU A 151 -10.02 1.06 16.33
C LEU A 151 -10.48 2.44 16.80
N CYS A 152 -10.91 3.23 15.83
CA CYS A 152 -11.48 4.55 16.04
C CYS A 152 -12.42 4.91 14.90
N ASN A 153 -13.37 5.81 15.19
CA ASN A 153 -14.40 6.25 14.27
C ASN A 153 -13.93 7.43 13.40
N GLU A 154 -14.87 8.11 12.74
CA GLU A 154 -14.64 9.29 11.90
C GLU A 154 -13.72 10.32 12.54
N MET A 155 -12.97 11.04 11.70
CA MET A 155 -12.04 12.10 12.10
C MET A 155 -10.91 11.64 13.03
N CYS A 156 -10.64 10.33 13.11
CA CYS A 156 -9.51 9.79 13.87
C CYS A 156 -8.19 10.04 13.14
N VAL A 157 -8.17 9.82 11.82
CA VAL A 157 -7.08 10.19 10.92
C VAL A 157 -7.55 11.27 9.94
N THR A 158 -6.65 11.78 9.10
CA THR A 158 -6.96 12.83 8.13
C THR A 158 -8.12 12.40 7.23
N SER A 159 -9.23 13.13 7.28
CA SER A 159 -10.41 12.86 6.47
C SER A 159 -10.41 13.64 5.14
N ASP A 160 -11.05 13.09 4.12
CA ASP A 160 -11.36 13.78 2.87
C ASP A 160 -12.37 14.90 3.16
N PRO A 161 -12.07 16.17 2.83
CA PRO A 161 -13.04 17.26 3.00
C PRO A 161 -14.30 17.12 2.14
N ASN A 162 -14.33 16.21 1.16
CA ASN A 162 -15.47 15.92 0.31
C ASN A 162 -16.27 14.68 0.74
N ASP A 163 -15.90 14.04 1.85
CA ASP A 163 -16.64 12.89 2.38
C ASP A 163 -18.13 13.22 2.58
N ASP A 164 -18.99 12.29 2.17
CA ASP A 164 -20.43 12.36 2.38
C ASP A 164 -20.86 11.28 3.39
N PRO A 165 -21.10 11.64 4.66
CA PRO A 165 -21.43 10.67 5.70
C PRO A 165 -22.76 9.95 5.46
N ASP A 166 -23.64 10.50 4.60
CA ASP A 166 -24.91 9.86 4.27
C ASP A 166 -24.74 8.76 3.20
N ASN A 167 -23.64 8.76 2.41
CA ASN A 167 -23.41 7.81 1.32
C ASN A 167 -23.24 6.37 1.84
N SER A 168 -22.41 6.19 2.87
CA SER A 168 -22.13 4.87 3.46
C SER A 168 -23.25 4.36 4.39
N GLY A 169 -24.25 5.19 4.69
CA GLY A 169 -25.30 4.84 5.63
C GLY A 169 -24.75 4.49 7.03
N PHE A 170 -25.41 3.56 7.72
CA PHE A 170 -24.94 3.12 9.04
C PHE A 170 -23.70 2.22 8.92
N VAL A 171 -22.62 2.63 9.58
CA VAL A 171 -21.38 1.88 9.70
C VAL A 171 -21.22 1.37 11.15
N PRO A 172 -21.44 0.07 11.43
CA PRO A 172 -21.31 -0.51 12.77
C PRO A 172 -19.86 -0.51 13.25
N GLN A 173 -19.67 -0.66 14.56
CA GLN A 173 -18.32 -0.72 15.16
C GLN A 173 -17.54 -1.99 14.77
N SER A 174 -18.21 -3.03 14.31
CA SER A 174 -17.58 -4.27 13.86
C SER A 174 -18.46 -5.01 12.85
N PHE A 175 -17.81 -5.89 12.08
CA PHE A 175 -18.43 -6.86 11.20
C PHE A 175 -17.78 -8.23 11.42
N THR A 176 -18.59 -9.28 11.47
CA THR A 176 -18.16 -10.62 11.04
C THR A 176 -18.08 -10.68 9.51
N LEU A 177 -17.37 -11.67 8.97
CA LEU A 177 -17.31 -11.86 7.51
C LEU A 177 -18.70 -12.07 6.89
N GLU A 178 -19.63 -12.71 7.60
CA GLU A 178 -21.01 -12.91 7.15
C GLU A 178 -21.79 -11.59 7.10
N GLU A 179 -21.68 -10.76 8.14
CA GLU A 179 -22.33 -9.44 8.17
C GLU A 179 -21.76 -8.50 7.10
N LEU A 180 -20.45 -8.54 6.87
CA LEU A 180 -19.82 -7.78 5.80
C LEU A 180 -20.29 -8.28 4.43
N ALA A 181 -20.44 -9.60 4.25
CA ALA A 181 -20.93 -10.16 2.99
C ALA A 181 -22.35 -9.69 2.68
N ALA A 182 -23.23 -9.72 3.68
CA ALA A 182 -24.60 -9.26 3.55
C ALA A 182 -24.72 -7.75 3.21
N ARG A 183 -23.67 -6.95 3.46
CA ARG A 183 -23.64 -5.52 3.11
C ARG A 183 -23.46 -5.29 1.60
N PHE A 184 -22.79 -6.21 0.92
CA PHE A 184 -22.46 -6.10 -0.50
C PHE A 184 -23.41 -6.90 -1.42
N GLU A 185 -24.50 -7.48 -0.87
CA GLU A 185 -25.57 -8.17 -1.62
C GLU A 185 -26.71 -7.23 -2.05
#